data_AF-A0A345G129-F1
#
_entry.id   AF-A0A345G129-F1
#
_cell.length_a   1.000
_cell.length_b   1.000
_cell.length_c   1.000
_cell.angle_alpha   90.00
_cell.angle_beta   90.00
_cell.angle_gamma   90.00
#
_symmetry.space_group_name_H-M   'P 1'
#
loop_
_entity.id
_entity.type
_entity.pdbx_description
1 polymer ?
#
loop_
_entity_poly.entity_id
_entity_poly.type
_entity_poly.pdbx_seq_one_letter_code
_entity_poly.pdbx_strand_id
1 'polypeptide(L)'
;DSGIDLSQDRMAIQRIREAAEKAKIELSSTAQTDISLPYITADASGPKHINTKMSRAQLEGLVGKLIERTVEPCKKAIADAGIKASDVQDVIMVGGMSRMPKVLETVKGIFKRDPSKGVNPDEAVAIGAS
;
A
#
# COMPACT_ATOMS: atom_id res chain seq x y z
N ASP A 1 0.83 18.88 15.93
CA ASP A 1 -0.35 19.41 16.65
C ASP A 1 -0.37 19.11 18.15
N SER A 2 0.03 17.93 18.63
CA SER A 2 0.05 17.66 20.09
C SER A 2 1.43 17.78 20.76
N GLY A 3 2.53 17.78 20.00
CA GLY A 3 3.90 17.79 20.53
C GLY A 3 4.32 16.53 21.31
N ILE A 4 3.41 15.55 21.48
CA ILE A 4 3.66 14.29 22.19
C ILE A 4 4.27 13.30 21.21
N ASP A 5 5.49 12.85 21.53
CA ASP A 5 6.14 11.77 20.82
C ASP A 5 5.63 10.41 21.32
N LEU A 6 4.89 9.71 20.46
CA LEU A 6 4.37 8.37 20.74
C LEU A 6 5.37 7.27 20.39
N SER A 7 6.56 7.60 19.89
CA SER A 7 7.58 6.64 19.44
C SER A 7 8.10 5.72 20.56
N GLN A 8 7.95 6.13 21.81
CA GLN A 8 8.40 5.38 22.99
C GLN A 8 7.30 4.49 23.59
N ASP A 9 6.03 4.72 23.24
CA ASP A 9 4.91 3.94 23.75
C ASP A 9 4.61 2.77 22.80
N ARG A 10 5.05 1.58 23.20
CA ARG A 10 4.86 0.34 22.41
C ARG A 10 3.38 0.01 22.18
N MET A 11 2.50 0.28 23.14
CA MET A 11 1.07 0.01 22.99
C MET A 11 0.43 0.99 22.02
N ALA A 12 0.78 2.27 22.12
CA ALA A 12 0.32 3.28 21.17
C ALA A 12 0.79 2.97 19.74
N ILE A 13 2.06 2.61 19.55
CA ILE A 13 2.60 2.24 18.24
C ILE A 13 1.86 1.05 17.63
N GLN A 14 1.57 0.01 18.41
CA GLN A 14 0.86 -1.16 17.90
C GLN A 14 -0.53 -0.77 17.38
N ARG A 15 -1.29 0.01 18.15
CA ARG A 15 -2.61 0.49 17.75
C ARG A 15 -2.55 1.40 16.52
N ILE A 16 -1.53 2.26 16.44
CA ILE A 16 -1.29 3.11 15.27
C ILE A 16 -1.00 2.27 14.03
N ARG A 17 -0.18 1.21 14.16
CA ARG A 17 0.13 0.31 13.04
C ARG A 17 -1.12 -0.39 12.50
N GLU A 18 -1.94 -0.95 13.39
CA GLU A 18 -3.18 -1.62 12.99
C GLU A 18 -4.16 -0.65 12.32
N ALA A 19 -4.34 0.56 12.87
CA ALA A 19 -5.19 1.57 12.27
C ALA A 19 -4.64 2.08 10.93
N ALA A 20 -3.32 2.25 10.80
CA ALA A 20 -2.68 2.64 9.55
C ALA A 20 -2.83 1.57 8.47
N GLU A 21 -2.68 0.29 8.83
CA GLU A 21 -2.91 -0.81 7.90
C GLU A 21 -4.37 -0.86 7.43
N LYS A 22 -5.32 -0.76 8.36
CA LYS A 22 -6.75 -0.72 8.04
C LYS A 22 -7.08 0.47 7.13
N ALA A 23 -6.61 1.66 7.45
CA ALA A 23 -6.78 2.86 6.64
C ALA A 23 -6.20 2.68 5.22
N LYS A 24 -4.99 2.11 5.10
CA LYS A 24 -4.37 1.79 3.81
C LYS A 24 -5.22 0.83 2.97
N ILE A 25 -5.77 -0.21 3.59
CA ILE A 25 -6.65 -1.18 2.92
C ILE A 25 -7.94 -0.48 2.45
N GLU A 26 -8.58 0.29 3.31
CA GLU A 26 -9.80 1.04 2.97
C GLU A 26 -9.57 2.02 1.82
N LEU A 27 -8.45 2.76 1.83
CA LEU A 27 -8.06 3.70 0.78
C LEU A 27 -7.81 3.04 -0.59
N SER A 28 -7.65 1.72 -0.64
CA SER A 28 -7.59 0.99 -1.91
C SER A 28 -8.97 0.95 -2.60
N SER A 29 -10.06 1.12 -1.85
CA SER A 29 -11.44 1.14 -2.34
C SER A 29 -12.06 2.54 -2.26
N THR A 30 -11.83 3.29 -1.17
CA THR A 30 -12.40 4.62 -0.93
C THR A 30 -11.39 5.74 -1.22
N ALA A 31 -11.88 6.95 -1.51
CA ALA A 31 -11.03 8.11 -1.75
C ALA A 31 -10.50 8.74 -0.44
N GLN A 32 -11.17 8.46 0.69
CA GLN A 32 -10.87 9.02 2.00
C GLN A 32 -11.29 8.04 3.10
N THR A 33 -10.57 8.05 4.21
CA THR A 33 -10.87 7.29 5.44
C THR A 33 -10.61 8.16 6.68
N ASP A 34 -11.28 7.84 7.77
CA ASP A 34 -11.17 8.48 9.07
C ASP A 34 -10.38 7.57 10.03
N ILE A 35 -9.22 8.04 10.49
CA ILE A 35 -8.39 7.34 11.48
C ILE A 35 -8.78 7.86 12.86
N SER A 36 -9.51 7.03 13.61
CA SER A 36 -9.93 7.33 14.99
C SER A 36 -9.33 6.34 15.98
N LEU A 37 -8.45 6.85 16.85
CA LEU A 37 -7.81 6.10 17.93
C LEU A 37 -8.12 6.78 19.27
N PRO A 38 -9.15 6.33 19.98
CA PRO A 38 -9.48 6.88 21.28
C PRO A 38 -8.52 6.37 22.36
N TYR A 39 -8.20 7.23 23.33
CA TYR A 39 -7.35 6.93 24.48
C TYR A 39 -5.99 6.34 24.04
N ILE A 40 -5.31 7.02 23.12
CA ILE A 40 -4.04 6.53 22.58
C ILE A 40 -2.88 6.75 23.56
N THR A 41 -2.93 7.84 24.31
CA THR A 41 -1.94 8.21 25.34
C THR A 41 -2.60 9.15 26.35
N ALA A 42 -1.90 9.50 27.42
CA ALA A 42 -2.33 10.51 28.39
C ALA A 42 -1.17 11.47 28.69
N ASP A 43 -1.49 12.76 28.85
CA ASP A 43 -0.54 13.76 29.34
C ASP A 43 -1.06 14.40 30.65
N ALA A 44 -0.36 15.41 31.16
CA ALA A 44 -0.76 16.14 32.36
C ALA A 44 -2.15 16.83 32.25
N SER A 45 -2.70 16.97 31.04
CA SER A 45 -4.03 17.52 30.76
C SER A 45 -5.11 16.46 30.57
N GLY A 46 -4.76 15.17 30.59
CA GLY A 46 -5.69 14.05 30.50
C GLY A 46 -5.48 13.12 29.30
N PRO A 47 -6.42 12.20 29.02
CA PRO A 47 -6.33 11.29 27.89
C PRO A 47 -6.38 12.02 26.55
N LYS A 48 -5.59 11.54 25.59
CA LYS A 48 -5.52 12.04 24.22
C LYS A 48 -6.06 11.02 23.24
N HIS A 49 -6.60 11.53 22.14
CA HIS A 49 -7.18 10.76 21.05
C HIS A 49 -6.56 11.25 19.74
N ILE A 50 -6.46 10.37 18.75
CA ILE A 50 -6.11 10.77 17.38
C ILE A 50 -7.39 10.64 16.55
N ASN A 51 -7.82 11.75 15.95
CA ASN A 51 -8.91 11.78 14.98
C ASN A 51 -8.41 12.54 13.75
N THR A 52 -7.97 11.81 12.73
CA THR A 52 -7.38 12.39 11.54
C THR A 52 -8.02 11.81 10.29
N LYS A 53 -8.36 12.69 9.35
CA LYS A 53 -8.81 12.30 8.01
C LYS A 53 -7.61 12.07 7.10
N MET A 54 -7.60 10.95 6.38
CA MET A 54 -6.58 10.63 5.39
C MET A 54 -7.22 10.38 4.03
N SER A 55 -6.72 11.06 3.00
CA SER A 55 -7.13 10.84 1.62
C SER A 55 -6.19 9.87 0.90
N ARG A 56 -6.70 9.24 -0.16
CA ARG A 56 -5.90 8.38 -1.05
C ARG A 56 -4.73 9.15 -1.65
N ALA A 57 -4.96 10.40 -2.08
CA ALA A 57 -3.92 11.25 -2.64
C ALA A 57 -2.76 11.49 -1.64
N GLN A 58 -3.08 11.70 -0.36
CA GLN A 58 -2.06 11.82 0.68
C GLN A 58 -1.28 10.51 0.87
N LEU A 59 -1.96 9.36 0.88
CA LEU A 59 -1.29 8.05 0.97
C LEU A 59 -0.35 7.85 -0.23
N GLU A 60 -0.84 8.09 -1.44
CA GLU A 60 -0.05 7.98 -2.68
C GLU A 60 1.16 8.91 -2.67
N GLY A 61 1.03 10.12 -2.16
CA GLY A 61 2.16 11.04 -1.96
C GLY A 61 3.21 10.52 -0.99
N LEU A 62 2.78 9.87 0.10
CA LEU A 62 3.70 9.27 1.10
C LEU A 62 4.44 8.04 0.56
N VAL A 63 3.77 7.20 -0.23
CA VAL A 63 4.34 5.94 -0.72
C VAL A 63 4.89 6.01 -2.15
N GLY A 64 4.77 7.15 -2.83
CA GLY A 64 5.17 7.30 -4.24
C GLY A 64 6.58 6.80 -4.53
N LYS A 65 7.56 7.20 -3.70
CA LYS A 65 8.95 6.73 -3.81
C LYS A 65 9.10 5.22 -3.65
N LEU A 66 8.25 4.57 -2.85
CA LEU A 66 8.26 3.11 -2.70
C LEU A 66 7.73 2.40 -3.93
N ILE A 67 6.71 2.97 -4.58
CA ILE A 67 6.14 2.45 -5.83
C ILE A 67 7.14 2.65 -6.97
N GLU A 68 7.78 3.81 -7.08
CA GLU A 68 8.80 4.07 -8.11
C GLU A 68 9.97 3.10 -8.05
N ARG A 69 10.38 2.69 -6.83
CA ARG A 69 11.43 1.68 -6.64
C ARG A 69 11.10 0.32 -7.24
N THR A 70 9.83 0.00 -7.49
CA THR A 70 9.45 -1.28 -8.13
C THR A 70 9.56 -1.23 -9.66
N VAL A 71 9.60 -0.04 -10.26
CA VAL A 71 9.67 0.15 -11.71
C VAL A 71 11.00 -0.34 -12.30
N GLU A 72 12.11 0.04 -11.67
CA GLU A 72 13.45 -0.29 -12.17
C GLU A 72 13.74 -1.80 -12.20
N PRO A 73 13.41 -2.59 -11.16
CA PRO A 73 13.47 -4.05 -11.22
C PRO A 73 12.67 -4.66 -12.38
N CYS A 74 11.46 -4.16 -12.65
CA CYS A 74 10.64 -4.66 -13.77
C CYS A 74 11.31 -4.40 -15.13
N LYS A 75 11.86 -3.20 -15.34
CA LYS A 75 12.59 -2.88 -16.59
C LYS A 75 13.83 -3.74 -16.75
N LYS A 76 14.57 -3.95 -15.66
CA LYS A 76 15.76 -4.79 -15.67
C LYS A 76 15.41 -6.24 -16.05
N ALA A 77 14.36 -6.80 -15.48
CA ALA A 77 13.91 -8.15 -15.82
C ALA A 77 13.53 -8.29 -17.31
N ILE A 78 12.87 -7.29 -17.89
CA ILE A 78 12.57 -7.25 -19.33
C ILE A 78 13.85 -7.22 -20.16
N ALA A 79 14.82 -6.39 -19.76
CA ALA A 79 16.10 -6.26 -20.45
C ALA A 79 16.93 -7.56 -20.37
N ASP A 80 16.98 -8.19 -19.20
CA ASP A 80 17.68 -9.46 -18.97
C ASP A 80 17.05 -10.60 -19.78
N ALA A 81 15.73 -10.57 -19.99
CA ALA A 81 15.01 -11.50 -20.85
C ALA A 81 15.18 -11.23 -22.36
N GLY A 82 15.76 -10.07 -22.74
CA GLY A 82 15.98 -9.71 -24.14
C GLY A 82 14.69 -9.43 -24.94
N ILE A 83 13.57 -9.17 -24.26
CA ILE A 83 12.27 -8.90 -24.88
C ILE A 83 11.89 -7.43 -24.73
N LYS A 84 10.88 -6.97 -25.48
CA LYS A 84 10.25 -5.67 -25.27
C LYS A 84 9.07 -5.82 -24.32
N ALA A 85 8.72 -4.73 -23.63
CA ALA A 85 7.51 -4.70 -22.78
C ALA A 85 6.23 -5.06 -23.55
N SER A 86 6.19 -4.76 -24.86
CA SER A 86 5.09 -5.12 -25.77
C SER A 86 4.95 -6.62 -26.03
N ASP A 87 6.02 -7.38 -25.85
CA ASP A 87 6.05 -8.82 -26.13
C ASP A 87 5.44 -9.63 -24.97
N VAL A 88 5.21 -8.97 -23.83
CA VAL A 88 4.53 -9.54 -22.67
C VAL A 88 3.04 -9.73 -23.00
N GLN A 89 2.63 -10.99 -23.05
CA GLN A 89 1.26 -11.37 -23.39
C GLN A 89 0.29 -11.17 -22.24
N ASP A 90 0.69 -11.49 -21.02
CA ASP A 90 -0.13 -11.38 -19.83
C ASP A 90 0.65 -10.84 -18.65
N VAL A 91 -0.02 -10.00 -17.85
CA VAL A 91 0.53 -9.43 -16.62
C VAL A 91 -0.33 -9.92 -15.47
N ILE A 92 0.26 -10.69 -14.57
CA ILE A 92 -0.46 -11.27 -13.41
C ILE A 92 -0.02 -10.50 -12.16
N MET A 93 -0.99 -10.02 -11.39
CA MET A 93 -0.75 -9.34 -10.12
C MET A 93 -0.86 -10.35 -8.97
N VAL A 94 0.16 -10.39 -8.11
CA VAL A 94 0.19 -11.29 -6.95
C VAL A 94 0.52 -10.49 -5.69
N GLY A 95 -0.12 -10.85 -4.56
CA GLY A 95 0.03 -10.23 -3.25
C GLY A 95 -0.92 -9.05 -2.99
N GLY A 96 -1.39 -8.91 -1.75
CA GLY A 96 -2.44 -7.94 -1.38
C GLY A 96 -2.12 -6.47 -1.68
N MET A 97 -0.84 -6.05 -1.63
CA MET A 97 -0.45 -4.67 -1.98
C MET A 97 -0.66 -4.32 -3.45
N SER A 98 -0.81 -5.32 -4.34
CA SER A 98 -1.14 -5.12 -5.75
C SER A 98 -2.57 -4.59 -5.97
N ARG A 99 -3.43 -4.66 -4.95
CA ARG A 99 -4.81 -4.14 -4.99
C ARG A 99 -4.88 -2.61 -4.96
N MET A 100 -3.78 -1.93 -4.59
CA MET A 100 -3.72 -0.47 -4.57
C MET A 100 -3.84 0.09 -5.99
N PRO A 101 -4.78 1.03 -6.26
CA PRO A 101 -4.99 1.59 -7.60
C PRO A 101 -3.72 2.14 -8.25
N LYS A 102 -2.90 2.88 -7.48
CA LYS A 102 -1.63 3.45 -7.97
C LYS A 102 -0.63 2.40 -8.44
N VAL A 103 -0.61 1.24 -7.81
CA VAL A 103 0.27 0.12 -8.20
C VAL A 103 -0.18 -0.45 -9.54
N LEU A 104 -1.49 -0.66 -9.70
CA LEU A 104 -2.07 -1.12 -10.97
C LEU A 104 -1.78 -0.14 -12.12
N GLU A 105 -1.94 1.16 -11.88
CA GLU A 105 -1.60 2.20 -12.86
C GLU A 105 -0.12 2.18 -13.25
N THR A 106 0.77 2.02 -12.26
CA THR A 106 2.21 1.96 -12.49
C THR A 106 2.57 0.76 -13.36
N VAL A 107 2.01 -0.42 -13.05
CA VAL A 107 2.24 -1.64 -13.84
C VAL A 107 1.68 -1.51 -15.25
N LYS A 108 0.46 -0.97 -15.42
CA LYS A 108 -0.08 -0.63 -16.75
C LYS A 108 0.83 0.32 -17.51
N GLY A 109 1.44 1.28 -16.83
CA GLY A 109 2.39 2.22 -17.39
C GLY A 109 3.66 1.55 -17.94
N ILE A 110 4.15 0.51 -17.25
CA ILE A 110 5.36 -0.26 -17.61
C ILE A 110 5.08 -1.19 -18.79
N PHE A 111 4.06 -2.04 -18.67
CA PHE A 111 3.80 -3.13 -19.63
C PHE A 111 2.81 -2.73 -20.75
N LYS A 112 2.22 -1.52 -20.68
CA LYS A 112 1.23 -1.01 -21.63
C LYS A 112 0.03 -1.94 -21.84
N ARG A 113 -0.28 -2.75 -20.82
CA ARG A 113 -1.33 -3.77 -20.83
C ARG A 113 -2.06 -3.78 -19.49
N ASP A 114 -3.34 -4.08 -19.52
CA ASP A 114 -4.15 -4.29 -18.32
C ASP A 114 -3.76 -5.60 -17.62
N PRO A 115 -3.51 -5.58 -16.30
CA PRO A 115 -3.25 -6.80 -15.56
C PRO A 115 -4.47 -7.72 -15.56
N SER A 116 -4.20 -9.02 -15.67
CA SER A 116 -5.21 -10.07 -15.65
C SER A 116 -5.90 -10.14 -14.29
N LYS A 117 -7.22 -10.32 -14.33
CA LYS A 117 -8.06 -10.56 -13.15
C LYS A 117 -8.36 -12.04 -12.91
N GLY A 118 -7.80 -12.93 -13.72
CA GLY A 118 -8.10 -14.37 -13.69
C GLY A 118 -7.45 -15.13 -12.53
N VAL A 119 -6.60 -14.46 -11.74
CA VAL A 119 -5.82 -15.08 -10.66
C VAL A 119 -6.14 -14.37 -9.34
N ASN A 120 -6.43 -15.14 -8.29
CA ASN A 120 -6.56 -14.60 -6.95
C ASN A 120 -5.16 -14.25 -6.39
N PRO A 121 -4.84 -12.96 -6.16
CA PRO A 121 -3.49 -12.55 -5.78
C PRO A 121 -3.04 -13.10 -4.42
N ASP A 122 -3.96 -13.54 -3.56
CA ASP A 122 -3.64 -14.02 -2.21
C ASP A 122 -3.40 -15.54 -2.18
N GLU A 123 -3.95 -16.30 -3.14
CA GLU A 123 -3.89 -17.77 -3.17
C GLU A 123 -2.98 -18.32 -4.27
N ALA A 124 -2.66 -17.50 -5.29
CA ALA A 124 -1.88 -17.91 -6.46
C ALA A 124 -0.58 -18.62 -6.10
N VAL A 125 0.14 -18.11 -5.10
CA VAL A 125 1.42 -18.67 -4.66
C VAL A 125 1.23 -20.03 -3.98
N ALA A 126 0.21 -20.17 -3.14
CA ALA A 126 -0.07 -21.42 -2.43
C ALA A 126 -0.48 -22.54 -3.39
N ILE A 127 -1.33 -22.22 -4.37
CA ILE A 127 -1.76 -23.16 -5.41
C ILE A 127 -0.60 -23.53 -6.34
N GLY A 128 0.28 -22.59 -6.66
CA GLY A 128 1.43 -22.86 -7.54
C GLY A 128 2.54 -23.70 -6.88
N ALA A 129 2.53 -23.83 -5.55
CA ALA A 129 3.53 -24.60 -4.80
C ALA A 129 3.09 -26.04 -4.48
N SER A 130 1.81 -26.38 -4.69
CA SER A 130 1.26 -27.73 -4.49
C SER A 130 1.49 -28.62 -5.70
#